data_AF-A0A971RV25-F1
#
_entry.id   AF-A0A971RV25-F1
#
_cell.length_a   1.000
_cell.length_b   1.000
_cell.length_c   1.000
_cell.angle_alpha   90.00
_cell.angle_beta   90.00
_cell.angle_gamma   90.00
#
_symmetry.space_group_name_H-M   'P 1'
#
loop_
_entity.id
_entity.type
_entity.pdbx_description
1 polymer ?
#
loop_
_entity_poly.entity_id
_entity_poly.type
_entity_poly.pdbx_seq_one_letter_code
_entity_poly.pdbx_strand_id
1 'polypeptide(L)' 'FLPLIRLMYKIRRVKPVFSAYSLYTVQANCLFDHAKASADLGYAPRPIRETLGDTARWLMARQRQGPPR' A
#
# COMPACT_ATOMS: atom_id res chain seq x y z
N PHE A 1 6.80 -7.82 -14.69
CA PHE A 1 7.00 -7.60 -13.24
C PHE A 1 6.90 -8.88 -12.39
N LEU A 2 5.87 -9.73 -12.54
CA LEU A 2 5.76 -10.99 -11.77
C LEU A 2 6.92 -12.01 -11.87
N PRO A 3 7.57 -12.27 -13.01
CA PRO A 3 8.67 -13.25 -13.07
C PRO A 3 9.89 -12.79 -12.24
N LEU A 4 10.18 -11.49 -12.25
CA LEU A 4 11.31 -10.91 -11.51
C LEU A 4 11.08 -10.98 -10.00
N ILE A 5 9.87 -10.70 -9.53
CA ILE A 5 9.51 -10.75 -8.12
C ILE A 5 9.51 -12.19 -7.58
N ARG A 6 9.04 -13.16 -8.38
CA ARG A 6 9.19 -14.59 -8.05
C ARG A 6 10.64 -14.99 -7.92
N LEU A 7 11.51 -14.53 -8.82
CA LEU A 7 12.95 -14.79 -8.76
C LEU A 7 13.57 -14.14 -7.52
N MET A 8 13.21 -12.90 -7.18
CA MET A 8 13.69 -12.23 -5.96
C MET A 8 13.26 -12.94 -4.68
N TYR A 9 12.00 -13.40 -4.57
CA TYR A 9 11.55 -14.18 -3.41
C TYR A 9 12.26 -15.53 -3.31
N LYS A 10 12.53 -16.19 -4.46
CA LYS A 10 13.28 -17.45 -4.52
C LYS A 10 14.74 -17.26 -4.09
N ILE A 11 15.39 -16.17 -4.51
CA ILE A 11 16.77 -15.82 -4.14
C ILE A 11 16.83 -15.43 -2.66
N ARG A 12 15.87 -14.63 -2.17
CA ARG A 12 15.87 -14.14 -0.79
C ARG A 12 15.36 -15.18 0.23
N ARG A 13 14.82 -16.32 -0.20
CA ARG A 13 14.19 -17.37 0.65
C ARG A 13 13.22 -16.80 1.71
N VAL A 14 12.58 -15.67 1.42
CA VAL A 14 11.61 -15.03 2.32
C VAL A 14 10.21 -15.44 1.89
N LYS A 15 9.35 -15.74 2.86
CA LYS A 15 7.92 -16.00 2.63
C LYS A 15 7.34 -14.81 1.83
N PRO A 16 6.71 -15.04 0.67
CA PRO A 16 6.24 -13.95 -0.17
C PRO A 16 5.19 -13.12 0.57
N VAL A 17 5.53 -11.86 0.86
CA VAL A 17 4.65 -10.92 1.56
C VAL A 17 3.50 -10.47 0.64
N PHE A 18 3.76 -10.43 -0.66
CA PHE A 18 2.79 -10.04 -1.68
C PHE A 18 2.52 -11.21 -2.64
N SER A 19 1.25 -11.54 -2.84
CA SER A 19 0.82 -12.54 -3.82
C SER A 19 0.84 -11.98 -5.25
N ALA A 20 0.87 -12.87 -6.24
CA ALA A 20 0.76 -12.50 -7.66
C ALA A 20 -0.47 -11.63 -7.95
N TYR A 21 -1.58 -11.94 -7.28
CA TYR A 21 -2.85 -11.22 -7.40
C TYR A 21 -2.80 -9.83 -6.75
N SER A 22 -2.20 -9.72 -5.56
CA SER A 22 -2.00 -8.42 -4.89
C SER A 22 -1.14 -7.47 -5.72
N LEU A 23 -0.12 -8.00 -6.41
CA LEU A 23 0.71 -7.17 -7.28
C LEU A 23 -0.04 -6.73 -8.54
N TYR A 24 -0.81 -7.64 -9.15
CA TYR A 24 -1.63 -7.34 -10.32
C TYR A 24 -2.64 -6.22 -10.02
N THR A 25 -3.31 -6.31 -8.86
CA THR A 25 -4.31 -5.32 -8.44
C THR A 25 -3.70 -3.95 -8.13
N VAL A 26 -2.53 -3.90 -7.49
CA VAL A 26 -1.82 -2.62 -7.22
C VAL A 26 -1.29 -1.98 -8.49
N GLN A 27 -0.87 -2.79 -9.48
CA GLN A 27 -0.36 -2.28 -10.76
C GLN A 27 -1.45 -1.94 -11.77
N ALA A 28 -2.70 -2.34 -11.53
CA ALA A 28 -3.80 -1.93 -12.37
C ALA A 28 -3.95 -0.41 -12.30
N ASN A 29 -3.91 0.25 -13.46
CA ASN A 29 -4.11 1.70 -13.55
C ASN A 29 -5.56 2.04 -13.18
N CYS A 30 -5.80 2.29 -11.90
CA CYS A 30 -7.09 2.75 -11.40
C CYS A 30 -7.06 4.27 -11.28
N LEU A 31 -7.95 4.94 -12.03
CA LEU A 31 -8.23 6.35 -11.82
C LEU A 31 -9.21 6.46 -10.65
N PHE A 32 -8.69 6.78 -9.47
CA PHE A 32 -9.50 6.96 -8.28
C PHE A 32 -10.13 8.36 -8.29
N ASP A 33 -11.44 8.42 -8.45
CA ASP A 33 -12.23 9.64 -8.26
C ASP A 33 -13.26 9.44 -7.14
N HIS A 34 -13.46 10.51 -6.41
CA HIS A 34 -14.32 10.63 -5.24
C HIS A 34 -15.53 11.53 -5.49
N ALA A 35 -15.66 12.14 -6.68
CA ALA A 35 -16.72 13.10 -6.99
C ALA A 35 -18.12 12.55 -6.72
N LYS A 36 -18.37 11.27 -7.02
CA LYS A 36 -19.66 10.63 -6.73
C LYS A 36 -19.96 10.56 -5.23
N ALA A 37 -18.99 10.18 -4.42
CA ALA A 37 -19.17 10.13 -2.97
C ALA A 37 -19.32 11.53 -2.37
N SER A 38 -18.63 12.52 -2.92
CA SER A 38 -18.79 13.92 -2.53
C SER A 38 -20.20 14.44 -2.84
N ALA A 39 -20.75 14.09 -4.01
CA ALA A 39 -22.09 14.48 -4.41
C ALA A 39 -23.20 13.79 -3.60
N ASP A 40 -23.11 12.46 -3.44
CA ASP A 40 -24.19 11.66 -2.87
C ASP A 40 -24.17 11.62 -1.33
N LEU A 41 -22.98 11.76 -0.73
CA LEU A 41 -22.76 11.54 0.72
C LEU A 41 -22.10 12.74 1.42
N GLY A 42 -21.86 13.83 0.71
CA GLY A 42 -21.13 14.98 1.27
C GLY A 42 -19.68 14.64 1.65
N TYR A 43 -19.10 13.61 1.04
CA TYR A 43 -17.76 13.13 1.38
C TYR A 43 -16.68 14.13 0.98
N ALA A 44 -15.98 14.71 1.95
CA ALA A 44 -14.86 15.61 1.72
C ALA A 44 -13.58 15.00 2.31
N PRO A 45 -12.75 14.31 1.51
CA PRO A 45 -11.51 13.74 2.01
C PRO A 45 -10.47 14.83 2.27
N ARG A 46 -9.63 14.57 3.27
CA ARG A 46 -8.42 15.37 3.52
C ARG A 46 -7.40 15.22 2.37
N PRO A 47 -6.49 16.19 2.17
CA PRO A 47 -5.46 16.10 1.14
C PRO A 47 -4.63 14.83 1.26
N ILE A 48 -4.47 14.08 0.15
CA ILE A 48 -3.76 12.79 0.15
C ILE A 48 -2.32 12.90 0.66
N ARG A 49 -1.66 14.05 0.46
CA ARG A 49 -0.29 14.32 0.94
C ARG A 49 -0.19 14.23 2.46
N GLU A 50 -1.18 14.73 3.18
CA GLU A 50 -1.21 14.65 4.64
C GLU A 50 -1.41 13.19 5.09
N THR A 51 -2.29 12.45 4.42
CA THR A 51 -2.49 10.99 4.64
C THR A 51 -1.21 10.19 4.45
N LEU A 52 -0.48 10.46 3.37
CA LEU A 52 0.80 9.82 3.13
C LEU A 52 1.84 10.18 4.20
N GLY A 53 1.89 11.46 4.61
CA GLY A 53 2.80 11.93 5.66
C GLY A 53 2.53 11.27 7.02
N ASP A 54 1.27 11.19 7.45
CA ASP A 54 0.87 10.49 8.67
C ASP A 54 1.19 9.00 8.61
N THR A 55 0.90 8.36 7.46
CA THR A 55 1.16 6.93 7.26
C THR A 55 2.65 6.63 7.34
N ALA A 56 3.50 7.45 6.70
CA ALA A 56 4.95 7.30 6.77
C ALA A 56 5.47 7.47 8.21
N ARG A 57 5.00 8.49 8.94
CA ARG A 57 5.36 8.70 10.34
C ARG A 57 4.95 7.51 11.21
N TRP A 58 3.75 6.98 11.03
CA TRP A 58 3.27 5.79 11.76
C TRP A 58 4.14 4.55 11.47
N LEU A 59 4.49 4.30 10.22
CA LEU A 59 5.37 3.19 9.83
C LEU A 59 6.77 3.31 10.45
N MET A 60 7.35 4.51 10.44
CA MET A 60 8.66 4.79 11.06
C MET A 60 8.62 4.61 12.58
N ALA A 61 7.53 5.04 13.23
CA ALA A 61 7.33 4.83 14.67
C ALA A 61 7.20 3.34 15.01
N ARG A 62 6.51 2.56 14.16
CA ARG A 62 6.36 1.10 14.35
C ARG A 62 7.68 0.35 14.16
N GLN A 63 8.56 0.77 13.25
CA GLN A 63 9.90 0.17 13.10
C GLN A 63 10.80 0.40 14.32
N ARG A 64 10.58 1.48 15.09
CA ARG A 64 11.33 1.74 16.34
C ARG A 64 10.91 0.82 17.49
N GLN A 65 9.71 0.23 17.42
CA GLN A 65 9.26 -0.81 18.34
C GLN A 65 9.69 -2.16 17.75
N GLY A 66 10.91 -2.59 18.05
CA GLY A 66 11.40 -3.93 17.68
C GLY A 66 10.44 -5.03 18.15
N PRO A 67 10.49 -6.24 17.56
CA PRO A 67 9.54 -7.31 17.85
C PRO A 67 9.44 -7.55 19.37
N PRO A 68 8.24 -7.82 19.92
CA PRO A 68 8.12 -8.21 21.32
C PRO A 68 9.03 -9.42 21.56
N ARG A 69 9.95 -9.26 22.52
CA ARG A 69 10.84 -10.33 22.99
C ARG A 69 10.02 -11.47 23.60
#